data_AF-F0SA83-F1
#
_entry.id   AF-F0SA83-F1
#
_cell.length_a   1.000
_cell.length_b   1.000
_cell.length_c   1.000
_cell.angle_alpha   90.00
_cell.angle_beta   90.00
_cell.angle_gamma   90.00
#
_symmetry.space_group_name_H-M   'P 1'
#
loop_
_entity.id
_entity.type
_entity.pdbx_description
1 polymer ?
#
loop_
_entity_poly.entity_id
_entity_poly.type
_entity_poly.pdbx_seq_one_letter_code
_entity_poly.pdbx_strand_id
1 'polypeptide(L)'
;MEKKYRFRKIYFQCEDNRVINPSYQFTTAFQHREYAEKNLKDSTRSHLYIWEDQNKPIPKRSVEGFYLVHESLFEEILKKYSR
;
A
#
# COMPACT_ATOMS: atom_id res chain seq x y z
N MET A 1 5.02 -24.17 -20.27
CA MET A 1 6.07 -23.12 -20.26
C MET A 1 6.28 -22.68 -18.83
N GLU A 2 7.44 -22.98 -18.24
CA GLU A 2 7.80 -22.38 -16.95
C GLU A 2 8.06 -20.89 -17.13
N LYS A 3 7.40 -20.06 -16.30
CA LYS A 3 7.66 -18.62 -16.28
C LYS A 3 9.02 -18.40 -15.59
N LYS A 4 9.98 -17.80 -16.31
CA LYS A 4 11.32 -17.44 -15.81
C LYS A 4 11.27 -16.61 -14.52
N TYR A 5 10.26 -15.74 -14.39
CA TYR A 5 10.08 -14.86 -13.23
C TYR A 5 8.73 -15.07 -12.56
N ARG A 6 8.72 -14.93 -11.24
CA ARG A 6 7.50 -14.92 -10.41
C ARG A 6 7.47 -13.66 -9.57
N PHE A 7 6.49 -12.81 -9.86
CA PHE A 7 6.21 -11.60 -9.07
C PHE A 7 5.01 -11.86 -8.18
N ARG A 8 5.05 -11.35 -6.94
CA ARG A 8 3.91 -11.41 -6.03
C ARG A 8 3.20 -10.08 -6.07
N LYS A 9 1.92 -10.08 -6.44
CA LYS A 9 1.07 -8.90 -6.31
C LYS A 9 0.57 -8.81 -4.86
N ILE A 10 0.74 -7.64 -4.26
CA ILE A 10 0.23 -7.32 -2.94
C ILE A 10 -0.49 -5.97 -3.00
N TYR A 11 -1.23 -5.65 -1.96
CA TYR A 11 -1.98 -4.41 -1.86
C TYR A 11 -1.60 -3.70 -0.56
N PHE A 12 -1.45 -2.37 -0.66
CA PHE A 12 -1.23 -1.50 0.49
C PHE A 12 -2.34 -0.45 0.54
N GLN A 13 -2.64 -0.03 1.76
CA GLN A 13 -3.41 1.18 2.00
C GLN A 13 -2.46 2.37 1.87
N CYS A 14 -2.84 3.34 1.05
CA CYS A 14 -2.04 4.53 0.82
C CYS A 14 -2.82 5.76 1.32
N GLU A 15 -2.08 6.74 1.81
CA GLU A 15 -2.61 8.04 2.20
C GLU A 15 -1.90 9.11 1.36
N ASP A 16 -2.66 9.95 0.66
CA ASP A 16 -2.15 11.00 -0.23
C ASP A 16 -1.11 10.50 -1.25
N ASN A 17 -1.40 9.33 -1.85
CA ASN A 17 -0.55 8.60 -2.80
C ASN A 17 0.81 8.15 -2.19
N ARG A 18 0.90 8.01 -0.87
CA ARG A 18 2.08 7.50 -0.17
C ARG A 18 1.73 6.18 0.51
N VAL A 19 2.53 5.15 0.21
CA VAL A 19 2.40 3.79 0.78
C VAL A 19 2.84 3.75 2.24
N ILE A 20 3.78 4.62 2.62
CA ILE A 20 4.54 4.51 3.86
C ILE A 20 4.36 5.78 4.68
N ASN A 21 3.67 5.63 5.81
CA ASN A 21 3.80 6.57 6.93
C ASN A 21 5.21 6.34 7.52
N PRO A 22 6.00 7.36 7.89
CA PRO A 22 7.39 7.23 8.38
C PRO A 22 7.62 6.20 9.50
N SER A 23 6.57 5.76 10.21
CA SER A 23 6.64 4.58 11.07
C SER A 23 6.42 3.29 10.29
N TYR A 24 7.53 2.65 9.89
CA TYR A 24 7.57 1.35 9.20
C TYR A 24 6.86 0.20 9.96
N GLN A 25 6.59 0.38 11.24
CA GLN A 25 5.98 -0.63 12.11
C GLN A 25 4.49 -0.88 11.80
N PHE A 26 3.83 0.01 11.06
CA PHE A 26 2.37 -0.05 10.84
C PHE A 26 1.94 -0.29 9.38
N THR A 27 2.88 -0.48 8.45
CA THR A 27 2.53 -0.75 7.05
C THR A 27 2.09 -2.20 6.89
N THR A 28 0.79 -2.41 6.69
CA THR A 28 0.22 -3.76 6.49
C THR A 28 0.12 -4.09 5.00
N ALA A 29 0.70 -5.21 4.59
CA ALA A 29 0.57 -5.75 3.25
C ALA A 29 -0.57 -6.77 3.17
N PHE A 30 -1.41 -6.67 2.15
CA PHE A 30 -2.52 -7.58 1.91
C PHE A 30 -2.32 -8.38 0.63
N GLN A 31 -2.59 -9.69 0.68
CA GLN A 31 -2.55 -10.53 -0.52
C GLN A 31 -3.75 -10.27 -1.45
N HIS A 32 -4.89 -9.88 -0.88
CA HIS A 32 -6.15 -9.71 -1.57
C HIS A 32 -6.65 -8.27 -1.43
N ARG A 33 -7.08 -7.67 -2.55
CA ARG A 33 -7.54 -6.28 -2.60
C ARG A 33 -8.75 -6.05 -1.71
N GLU A 34 -9.71 -6.96 -1.76
CA GLU A 34 -10.97 -6.88 -1.01
C GLU A 34 -10.74 -6.79 0.50
N TYR A 35 -9.73 -7.50 1.02
CA TYR A 35 -9.37 -7.44 2.43
C TYR A 35 -8.74 -6.09 2.79
N ALA A 36 -7.88 -5.55 1.93
CA ALA A 36 -7.31 -4.23 2.12
C ALA A 36 -8.40 -3.14 2.11
N GLU A 37 -9.36 -3.23 1.19
CA GLU A 37 -10.49 -2.30 1.05
C GLU A 37 -11.43 -2.38 2.25
N LYS A 38 -11.76 -3.59 2.72
CA LYS A 38 -12.56 -3.78 3.93
C LYS A 38 -11.88 -3.15 5.14
N ASN A 39 -10.59 -3.43 5.33
CA ASN A 39 -9.82 -2.89 6.45
C ASN A 39 -9.71 -1.36 6.38
N LEU A 40 -9.58 -0.79 5.17
CA LEU A 40 -9.53 0.66 4.97
C LEU A 40 -10.87 1.34 5.31
N LYS A 41 -11.98 0.68 4.99
CA LYS A 41 -13.32 1.16 5.32
C LYS A 41 -13.55 1.15 6.82
N ASP A 42 -13.13 0.09 7.50
CA ASP A 42 -13.25 -0.04 8.95
C ASP A 42 -12.37 0.99 9.68
N SER A 43 -11.13 1.23 9.23
CA SER A 43 -10.27 2.27 9.79
C SER A 43 -10.78 3.69 9.54
N THR A 44 -11.36 3.96 8.36
CA THR A 44 -11.89 5.29 8.04
C THR A 44 -13.13 5.64 8.88
N ARG A 45 -13.94 4.65 9.26
CA ARG A 45 -15.10 4.85 10.16
C ARG A 45 -14.69 5.26 11.57
N SER A 46 -13.55 4.78 12.05
CA SER A 46 -12.98 5.16 13.35
C SER A 46 -12.14 6.45 13.31
N HIS A 47 -12.03 7.15 12.19
CA HIS A 47 -11.42 8.49 12.15
C HIS A 47 -12.45 9.62 12.06
N LEU A 48 -13.72 9.32 11.75
CA LEU A 48 -14.80 10.31 11.73
C LEU A 48 -15.35 10.59 13.14
N TYR A 49 -14.47 10.68 14.14
CA TYR A 49 -14.88 11.06 15.47
C TYR A 49 -15.06 12.58 15.56
N ILE A 50 -16.12 12.99 16.27
CA ILE A 50 -16.62 14.37 16.39
C ILE A 50 -15.57 15.34 16.97
N TRP A 51 -14.46 14.83 17.52
CA TRP A 51 -13.35 15.60 18.09
C TRP A 51 -12.19 15.86 17.12
N GLU A 52 -12.17 15.27 15.91
CA GLU A 52 -11.16 15.63 14.91
C GLU A 52 -11.42 17.03 14.36
N ASP A 53 -10.37 17.85 14.24
CA ASP A 53 -10.43 19.23 13.75
C ASP A 53 -11.01 19.27 12.34
N GLN A 54 -12.27 19.71 12.23
CA GLN A 54 -13.02 19.74 10.97
C GLN A 54 -12.44 20.71 9.93
N ASN A 55 -11.48 21.55 10.32
CA ASN A 55 -10.79 22.45 9.39
C ASN A 55 -9.63 21.76 8.66
N LYS A 56 -9.23 20.55 9.06
CA LYS A 56 -8.18 19.80 8.37
C LYS A 56 -8.74 19.11 7.13
N PRO A 57 -7.98 19.11 6.01
CA PRO A 57 -8.39 18.35 4.83
C PRO A 57 -8.46 16.86 5.19
N ILE A 58 -9.56 16.23 4.77
CA ILE A 58 -9.75 14.78 4.93
C ILE A 58 -8.67 14.08 4.08
N PRO A 59 -7.81 13.24 4.68
CA PRO A 59 -6.76 12.55 3.94
C PRO A 59 -7.35 11.66 2.85
N LYS A 60 -6.75 11.68 1.66
CA LYS A 60 -7.21 10.81 0.57
C LYS A 60 -6.62 9.43 0.75
N ARG A 61 -7.48 8.47 1.07
CA ARG A 61 -7.07 7.08 1.28
C ARG A 61 -7.44 6.20 0.09
N SER A 62 -6.51 5.36 -0.33
CA SER A 62 -6.67 4.45 -1.48
C SER A 62 -6.11 3.06 -1.16
N VAL A 63 -6.55 2.06 -1.94
CA VAL A 63 -5.90 0.74 -1.98
C VAL A 63 -5.17 0.60 -3.31
N GLU A 64 -3.86 0.47 -3.23
CA GLU A 64 -2.97 0.41 -4.39
C GLU A 64 -2.25 -0.94 -4.45
N GLY A 65 -2.07 -1.45 -5.67
CA GLY A 65 -1.45 -2.74 -5.92
C GLY A 65 0.02 -2.59 -6.28
N PHE A 66 0.88 -3.36 -5.65
CA PHE A 66 2.32 -3.37 -5.86
C PHE A 66 2.80 -4.76 -6.23
N TYR A 67 3.78 -4.84 -7.11
CA TYR A 67 4.49 -6.08 -7.37
C TYR A 67 5.74 -6.10 -6.51
N LEU A 68 5.77 -7.04 -5.55
CA LEU A 68 6.99 -7.34 -4.84
C LEU A 68 7.93 -8.11 -5.76
N VAL A 69 9.17 -7.65 -5.72
CA VAL A 69 10.30 -8.20 -6.43
C VAL A 69 11.33 -8.64 -5.40
N HIS A 70 11.87 -9.84 -5.58
CA HIS A 70 13.03 -10.27 -4.82
C HIS A 70 14.24 -9.40 -5.22
N GLU A 71 15.11 -9.08 -4.28
CA GLU A 71 16.26 -8.19 -4.51
C GLU A 71 17.13 -8.63 -5.69
N SER A 72 17.39 -9.93 -5.83
CA SER A 72 18.14 -10.47 -6.98
C SER A 72 17.46 -10.18 -8.33
N LEU A 73 16.12 -10.20 -8.37
CA LEU A 73 15.36 -9.82 -9.56
C LEU A 73 15.41 -8.30 -9.76
N PHE A 74 15.35 -7.50 -8.69
CA PHE A 74 15.48 -6.05 -8.82
C PHE A 74 16.79 -5.67 -9.53
N GLU A 75 17.90 -6.24 -9.08
CA GLU A 75 19.23 -6.03 -9.68
C GLU A 75 19.26 -6.46 -11.15
N GLU A 76 18.67 -7.61 -11.49
CA GLU A 76 18.66 -8.15 -12.85
C GLU A 76 17.79 -7.34 -13.82
N ILE A 77 16.58 -6.92 -13.41
CA ILE A 77 15.56 -6.42 -14.35
C ILE A 77 15.11 -4.98 -14.10
N LEU A 78 15.17 -4.47 -12.87
CA LEU A 78 14.55 -3.19 -12.48
C LEU A 78 15.54 -2.06 -12.18
N LYS A 79 16.77 -2.36 -11.78
CA LYS A 79 17.78 -1.35 -11.35
C LYS A 79 18.04 -0.24 -12.36
N LYS A 80 17.96 -0.53 -13.66
CA LYS A 80 18.14 0.48 -14.72
C LYS A 80 17.01 1.51 -14.80
N TYR A 81 15.89 1.26 -14.12
CA TYR A 81 14.72 2.14 -14.08
C TYR A 81 14.54 2.83 -12.72
N SER A 82 15.33 2.46 -11.70
CA SER A 82 15.32 3.17 -10.42
C SER A 82 16.09 4.49 -10.53
N ARG A 83 15.54 5.53 -9.89
CA ARG A 83 16.18 6.85 -9.74
C ARG A 83 17.23 6.85 -8.65
#